data_AF-A0A6C1NK85-F1
#
_entry.id   AF-A0A6C1NK85-F1
#
_cell.length_a   1.000
_cell.length_b   1.000
_cell.length_c   1.000
_cell.angle_alpha   90.00
_cell.angle_beta   90.00
_cell.angle_gamma   90.00
#
_symmetry.space_group_name_H-M   'P 1'
#
loop_
_entity.id
_entity.type
_entity.pdbx_description
1 polymer ?
#
loop_
_entity_poly.entity_id
_entity_poly.type
_entity_poly.pdbx_seq_one_letter_code
_entity_poly.pdbx_strand_id
1 'polypeptide(L)'
;MPAPLPAPTLLLVPVRIQLGGNHNSRLGGQIGSIVGLGLILLAAWLLVEPVLTLLGGEPLDDTSAVRLVGAVMAGFAGLAIRSGVKRRDRELARNAYVEEHDEPWAIRREWREGRIVHETPVPRIELFMGIVFGLGGLAMAAFVILDGLVRADDPEWATLLVLVFPAVGFFILGRARNSFRRRARFGESVLELETRPAWKGHHLAATLEARIPPRDVPDHGIRVQVSAYHRTARREKSGDRGSTLREHLRLLHREEAHMKVLRDRGDGLEIPVGFGLPEDVPSASPVKRSAAELARTGEHDILWRVEVHGDLPGLDYDATFEVPVFDLEEDTSPEARPAPPEPPGPDVPWRTHAIEPDLKEAASRHLELERPSPDRVRVRIRPTGLGTNFWVALGMGVVLLAITVPVLGQSILGGLIFGVFGVLCLAGAWTTLTHETAVVVEPGTLRIQTGRGGRKEVVHDLAELATVETRISGDENQSAYTVVLLREDTSDGEPEEGVGGLVLRIASTAGGEAGNLVRQGLGDIRRHLGRIDRIQDKHEADWIAEQIREAARAQGVEVG
;
A
#
# COMPACT_ATOMS: atom_id res chain seq x y z
N MET A 1 7.44 84.81 -7.40
CA MET A 1 8.27 83.69 -6.92
C MET A 1 7.56 82.40 -7.30
N PRO A 2 8.07 81.60 -8.25
CA PRO A 2 7.45 80.33 -8.61
C PRO A 2 7.83 79.24 -7.59
N ALA A 3 6.86 78.39 -7.26
CA ALA A 3 6.99 77.27 -6.33
C ALA A 3 7.92 76.16 -6.89
N PRO A 4 8.66 75.43 -6.05
CA PRO A 4 9.56 74.38 -6.50
C PRO A 4 8.77 73.13 -6.96
N LEU A 5 9.21 72.56 -8.08
CA LEU A 5 8.72 71.28 -8.62
C LEU A 5 9.06 70.12 -7.66
N PRO A 6 8.20 69.10 -7.52
CA PRO A 6 8.50 67.93 -6.72
C PRO A 6 9.54 67.02 -7.40
N ALA A 7 10.43 66.45 -6.58
CA ALA A 7 11.49 65.54 -7.00
C ALA A 7 10.95 64.21 -7.55
N PRO A 8 11.66 63.56 -8.50
CA PRO A 8 11.23 62.30 -9.08
C PRO A 8 11.31 61.16 -8.05
N THR A 9 10.18 60.51 -7.79
CA THR A 9 10.08 59.29 -7.00
C THR A 9 10.63 58.12 -7.82
N LEU A 10 11.85 57.68 -7.48
CA LEU A 10 12.44 56.43 -7.99
C LEU A 10 11.65 55.24 -7.43
N LEU A 11 10.81 54.63 -8.27
CA LEU A 11 10.18 53.34 -8.03
C LEU A 11 11.27 52.25 -8.04
N LEU A 12 11.75 51.89 -6.85
CA LEU A 12 12.51 50.66 -6.62
C LEU A 12 11.56 49.48 -6.76
N VAL A 13 11.52 48.87 -7.95
CA VAL A 13 10.95 47.53 -8.14
C VAL A 13 11.95 46.53 -7.58
N PRO A 14 11.64 45.78 -6.51
CA PRO A 14 12.51 44.72 -6.05
C PRO A 14 12.47 43.56 -7.05
N VAL A 15 13.43 43.54 -7.97
CA VAL A 15 13.70 42.35 -8.80
C VAL A 15 14.30 41.30 -7.88
N ARG A 16 13.46 40.37 -7.42
CA ARG A 16 13.89 39.20 -6.64
C ARG A 16 14.51 38.18 -7.60
N ILE A 17 15.79 38.34 -7.90
CA ILE A 17 16.52 37.34 -8.68
C ILE A 17 16.67 36.08 -7.82
N GLN A 18 15.90 35.04 -8.16
CA GLN A 18 15.96 33.71 -7.56
C GLN A 18 17.21 32.97 -8.08
N LEU A 19 18.41 33.40 -7.65
CA LEU A 19 19.66 32.66 -7.86
C LEU A 19 19.73 31.50 -6.86
N GLY A 20 19.10 30.37 -7.20
CA GLY A 20 19.01 29.20 -6.33
C GLY A 20 18.92 27.86 -7.07
N GLY A 21 19.47 27.77 -8.28
CA GLY A 21 19.57 26.50 -9.01
C GLY A 21 20.59 25.56 -8.37
N ASN A 22 20.11 24.45 -7.80
CA ASN A 22 20.85 23.49 -6.98
C ASN A 22 21.97 22.73 -7.76
N HIS A 23 23.12 23.37 -7.98
CA HIS A 23 24.27 22.81 -8.73
C HIS A 23 24.79 21.48 -8.13
N ASN A 24 24.63 21.31 -6.81
CA ASN A 24 25.02 20.08 -6.10
C ASN A 24 24.20 18.85 -6.50
N SER A 25 22.98 19.03 -7.03
CA SER A 25 22.11 17.91 -7.42
C SER A 25 22.58 17.20 -8.69
N ARG A 26 23.15 17.94 -9.65
CA ARG A 26 23.69 17.38 -10.91
C ARG A 26 24.99 16.62 -10.67
N LEU A 27 25.86 17.14 -9.80
CA LEU A 27 27.14 16.51 -9.47
C LEU A 27 26.93 15.13 -8.80
N GLY A 28 25.95 15.02 -7.90
CA GLY A 28 25.60 13.75 -7.24
C GLY A 28 25.05 12.68 -8.21
N GLY A 29 24.25 13.07 -9.21
CA GLY A 29 23.77 12.15 -10.24
C GLY A 29 24.90 11.60 -11.12
N GLN A 30 25.85 12.46 -11.51
CA GLN A 30 27.02 12.05 -12.29
C GLN A 30 27.89 11.05 -11.52
N ILE A 31 28.20 11.33 -10.25
CA ILE A 31 28.98 10.43 -9.39
C ILE A 31 28.28 9.07 -9.24
N GLY A 32 26.98 9.06 -8.93
CA GLY A 32 26.22 7.81 -8.79
C GLY A 32 26.21 6.97 -10.08
N SER A 33 26.10 7.62 -11.24
CA SER A 33 26.17 6.91 -12.53
C SER A 33 27.55 6.29 -12.80
N ILE A 34 28.63 6.98 -12.42
CA ILE A 34 30.01 6.48 -12.57
C ILE A 34 30.24 5.28 -11.64
N VAL A 35 29.83 5.38 -10.37
CA VAL A 35 29.95 4.25 -9.42
C VAL A 35 29.13 3.05 -9.89
N GLY A 36 27.89 3.27 -10.32
CA GLY A 36 27.03 2.20 -10.83
C GLY A 36 27.64 1.50 -12.05
N LEU A 37 28.23 2.26 -12.98
CA LEU A 37 28.95 1.70 -14.13
C LEU A 37 30.21 0.92 -13.69
N GLY A 38 30.99 1.45 -12.76
CA GLY A 38 32.18 0.79 -12.21
C GLY A 38 31.87 -0.58 -11.60
N LEU A 39 30.76 -0.70 -10.84
CA LEU A 39 30.32 -1.97 -10.27
C LEU A 39 29.87 -3.00 -11.33
N ILE A 40 29.24 -2.54 -12.42
CA ILE A 40 28.88 -3.42 -13.55
C ILE A 40 30.15 -3.92 -14.26
N LEU A 41 31.15 -3.05 -14.45
CA LEU A 41 32.43 -3.45 -15.04
C LEU A 41 33.22 -4.41 -14.13
N LEU A 42 33.20 -4.18 -12.81
CA LEU A 42 33.77 -5.09 -11.83
C LEU A 42 33.09 -6.46 -11.87
N ALA A 43 31.76 -6.49 -11.95
CA ALA A 43 30.99 -7.72 -12.13
C ALA A 43 31.41 -8.47 -13.39
N ALA A 44 31.48 -7.77 -14.53
CA ALA A 44 31.93 -8.37 -15.78
C ALA A 44 33.34 -8.96 -15.66
N TRP A 45 34.27 -8.25 -15.00
CA TRP A 45 35.63 -8.74 -14.75
C TRP A 45 35.65 -9.98 -13.84
N LEU A 46 34.88 -9.98 -12.75
CA LEU A 46 34.76 -11.13 -11.83
C LEU A 46 34.11 -12.37 -12.49
N LEU A 47 33.32 -12.19 -13.55
CA LEU A 47 32.73 -13.31 -14.32
C LEU A 47 33.70 -13.95 -15.30
N VAL A 48 34.76 -13.27 -15.73
CA VAL A 48 35.62 -13.74 -16.84
C VAL A 48 36.17 -15.13 -16.57
N GLU A 49 36.85 -15.32 -15.45
CA GLU A 49 37.50 -16.59 -15.13
C GLU A 49 36.48 -17.70 -14.81
N PRO A 50 35.46 -17.52 -13.94
CA PRO A 50 34.44 -18.55 -13.72
C PRO A 50 33.74 -19.01 -15.01
N VAL A 51 33.44 -18.08 -15.92
CA VAL A 51 32.82 -18.40 -17.21
C VAL A 51 33.79 -19.16 -18.11
N LEU A 52 35.06 -18.75 -18.18
CA LEU A 52 36.07 -19.48 -18.96
C LEU A 52 36.32 -20.90 -18.41
N THR A 53 36.38 -21.07 -17.09
CA THR A 53 36.51 -22.38 -16.42
C THR A 53 35.31 -23.28 -16.76
N LEU A 54 34.09 -22.74 -16.67
CA LEU A 54 32.86 -23.45 -17.07
C LEU A 54 32.85 -23.83 -18.56
N LEU A 55 33.28 -22.94 -19.44
CA LEU A 55 33.38 -23.21 -20.89
C LEU A 55 34.47 -24.24 -21.21
N GLY A 56 35.53 -24.32 -20.39
CA GLY A 56 36.57 -25.33 -20.47
C GLY A 56 36.14 -26.71 -19.95
N GLY A 57 34.98 -26.81 -19.28
CA GLY A 57 34.49 -28.04 -18.67
C GLY A 57 35.21 -28.42 -17.37
N GLU A 58 36.03 -27.53 -16.82
CA GLU A 58 36.70 -27.74 -15.54
C GLU A 58 35.74 -27.44 -14.37
N PRO A 59 35.84 -28.18 -13.25
CA PRO A 59 35.07 -27.84 -12.05
C PRO A 59 35.50 -26.48 -11.50
N LEU A 60 34.53 -25.67 -11.06
CA LEU A 60 34.80 -24.41 -10.37
C LEU A 60 35.52 -24.69 -9.05
N ASP A 61 36.66 -24.04 -8.83
CA ASP A 61 37.32 -24.00 -7.53
C ASP A 61 36.59 -23.03 -6.58
N ASP A 62 36.89 -23.11 -5.28
CA ASP A 62 36.27 -22.27 -4.25
C ASP A 62 36.42 -20.77 -4.58
N THR A 63 37.56 -20.38 -5.16
CA THR A 63 37.84 -19.00 -5.56
C THR A 63 36.90 -18.54 -6.67
N SER A 64 36.72 -19.34 -7.72
CA SER A 64 35.84 -19.02 -8.84
C SER A 64 34.37 -18.98 -8.43
N ALA A 65 33.96 -19.85 -7.51
CA ALA A 65 32.61 -19.83 -6.93
C ALA A 65 32.34 -18.52 -6.17
N VAL A 66 33.27 -18.09 -5.32
CA VAL A 66 33.17 -16.82 -4.60
C VAL A 66 33.16 -15.62 -5.56
N ARG A 67 34.00 -15.65 -6.62
CA ARG A 67 34.03 -14.60 -7.65
C ARG A 67 32.70 -14.51 -8.41
N LEU A 68 32.10 -15.65 -8.76
CA LEU A 68 30.80 -15.70 -9.43
C LEU A 68 29.71 -15.04 -8.58
N VAL A 69 29.63 -15.38 -7.29
CA VAL A 69 28.68 -14.77 -6.35
C VAL A 69 28.95 -13.25 -6.20
N GLY A 70 30.21 -12.88 -6.02
CA GLY A 70 30.63 -11.47 -5.92
C GLY A 70 30.29 -10.67 -7.17
N ALA A 71 30.45 -11.26 -8.35
CA ALA A 71 30.10 -10.64 -9.62
C ALA A 71 28.60 -10.36 -9.74
N VAL A 72 27.78 -11.36 -9.42
CA VAL A 72 26.32 -11.23 -9.45
C VAL A 72 25.87 -10.08 -8.52
N MET A 73 26.39 -10.05 -7.30
CA MET A 73 26.08 -8.99 -6.33
C MET A 73 26.54 -7.60 -6.79
N ALA A 74 27.76 -7.49 -7.33
CA ALA A 74 28.29 -6.23 -7.85
C ALA A 74 27.47 -5.71 -9.05
N GLY A 75 27.09 -6.61 -9.97
CA GLY A 75 26.29 -6.27 -11.15
C GLY A 75 24.92 -5.72 -10.74
N PHE A 76 24.27 -6.34 -9.76
CA PHE A 76 23.00 -5.86 -9.23
C PHE A 76 23.12 -4.52 -8.51
N ALA A 77 24.11 -4.34 -7.65
CA ALA A 77 24.36 -3.07 -6.99
C ALA A 77 24.58 -1.94 -8.01
N GLY A 78 25.36 -2.20 -9.06
CA GLY A 78 25.60 -1.26 -10.13
C GLY A 78 24.34 -0.88 -10.93
N LEU A 79 23.52 -1.87 -11.30
CA LEU A 79 22.23 -1.64 -11.97
C LEU A 79 21.25 -0.87 -11.09
N ALA A 80 21.15 -1.21 -9.81
CA ALA A 80 20.28 -0.53 -8.85
C ALA A 80 20.65 0.95 -8.71
N ILE A 81 21.93 1.27 -8.49
CA ILE A 81 22.42 2.65 -8.39
C ILE A 81 22.12 3.43 -9.69
N ARG A 82 22.45 2.86 -10.85
CA ARG A 82 22.22 3.52 -12.15
C ARG A 82 20.74 3.76 -12.42
N SER A 83 19.87 2.81 -12.07
CA SER A 83 18.42 2.96 -12.21
C SER A 83 17.88 4.06 -11.28
N GLY A 84 18.42 4.17 -10.06
CA GLY A 84 18.08 5.23 -9.11
C GLY A 84 18.46 6.62 -9.61
N VAL A 85 19.64 6.79 -10.20
CA VAL A 85 20.05 8.07 -10.80
C VAL A 85 19.16 8.47 -11.97
N LYS A 86 18.94 7.56 -12.93
CA LYS A 86 18.07 7.85 -14.08
C LYS A 86 16.64 8.20 -13.66
N ARG A 87 16.15 7.58 -12.59
CA ARG A 87 14.84 7.89 -12.02
C ARG A 87 14.79 9.32 -11.51
N ARG A 88 15.82 9.76 -10.77
CA ARG A 88 15.93 11.12 -10.25
C ARG A 88 16.00 12.19 -11.34
N ASP A 89 16.76 11.97 -12.41
CA ASP A 89 16.86 12.94 -13.51
C ASP A 89 15.52 13.10 -14.25
N ARG A 90 14.80 11.99 -14.44
CA ARG A 90 13.43 12.01 -15.00
C ARG A 90 12.45 12.72 -14.09
N GLU A 91 12.56 12.54 -12.77
CA GLU A 91 11.72 13.24 -11.78
C GLU A 91 11.92 14.76 -11.88
N LEU A 92 13.17 15.23 -11.92
CA LEU A 92 13.47 16.67 -12.03
C LEU A 92 12.94 17.28 -13.33
N ALA A 93 13.17 16.61 -14.47
CA ALA A 93 12.68 17.09 -15.77
C ALA A 93 11.15 17.13 -15.81
N ARG A 94 10.50 16.16 -15.16
CA ARG A 94 9.04 16.07 -15.11
C ARG A 94 8.42 17.14 -14.22
N ASN A 95 9.01 17.46 -13.06
CA ASN A 95 8.48 18.52 -12.20
C ASN A 95 8.61 19.89 -12.87
N ALA A 96 9.74 20.17 -13.53
CA ALA A 96 9.91 21.40 -14.31
C ALA A 96 8.85 21.52 -15.43
N TYR A 97 8.52 20.39 -16.07
CA TYR A 97 7.45 20.34 -17.07
C TYR A 97 6.06 20.62 -16.47
N VAL A 98 5.77 20.11 -15.26
CA VAL A 98 4.50 20.35 -14.56
C VAL A 98 4.32 21.82 -14.19
N GLU A 99 5.38 22.49 -13.72
CA GLU A 99 5.31 23.90 -13.33
C GLU A 99 5.06 24.85 -14.52
N GLU A 100 5.32 24.41 -15.76
CA GLU A 100 5.18 25.22 -16.98
C GLU A 100 3.82 25.07 -17.68
N HIS A 101 2.99 24.08 -17.31
CA HIS A 101 1.73 23.78 -18.00
C HIS A 101 0.50 24.23 -17.22
N ASP A 102 -0.35 25.05 -17.85
CA ASP A 102 -1.61 25.56 -17.27
C ASP A 102 -2.66 24.47 -17.08
N GLU A 103 -2.63 23.40 -17.90
CA GLU A 103 -3.53 22.26 -17.82
C GLU A 103 -2.82 21.04 -17.17
N PRO A 104 -2.81 20.92 -15.83
CA PRO A 104 -2.06 19.87 -15.11
C PRO A 104 -2.48 18.45 -15.52
N TRP A 105 -3.75 18.27 -15.88
CA TRP A 105 -4.28 16.96 -16.29
C TRP A 105 -3.83 16.55 -17.70
N ALA A 106 -3.49 17.49 -18.58
CA ALA A 106 -3.11 17.22 -19.97
C ALA A 106 -1.66 16.69 -20.11
N ILE A 107 -0.87 16.78 -19.04
CA ILE A 107 0.52 16.31 -18.95
C ILE A 107 0.61 14.79 -19.17
N ARG A 108 -0.35 14.05 -18.61
CA ARG A 108 -0.42 12.60 -18.77
C ARG A 108 -1.21 12.28 -20.03
N ARG A 109 -0.55 11.61 -20.98
CA ARG A 109 -1.16 11.24 -22.26
C ARG A 109 -2.48 10.47 -22.06
N GLU A 110 -2.51 9.52 -21.15
CA GLU A 110 -3.70 8.71 -20.83
C GLU A 110 -4.88 9.52 -20.27
N TRP A 111 -4.59 10.57 -19.49
CA TRP A 111 -5.61 11.48 -18.97
C TRP A 111 -6.17 12.39 -20.06
N ARG A 112 -5.28 12.94 -20.90
CA ARG A 112 -5.66 13.76 -22.05
C ARG A 112 -6.49 12.99 -23.08
N GLU A 113 -6.09 11.75 -23.37
CA GLU A 113 -6.83 10.86 -24.27
C GLU A 113 -8.11 10.31 -23.61
N GLY A 114 -8.26 10.46 -22.29
CA GLY A 114 -9.35 9.88 -21.49
C GLY A 114 -9.42 8.36 -21.58
N ARG A 115 -8.34 7.69 -22.00
CA ARG A 115 -8.25 6.25 -22.14
C ARG A 115 -7.18 5.76 -21.20
N ILE A 116 -7.60 5.34 -20.01
CA ILE A 116 -6.69 4.91 -18.95
C ILE A 116 -6.60 3.39 -18.99
N VAL A 117 -5.44 2.87 -19.38
CA VAL A 117 -5.20 1.42 -19.39
C VAL A 117 -4.80 0.99 -17.99
N HIS A 118 -5.42 -0.06 -17.48
CA HIS A 118 -4.99 -0.67 -16.23
C HIS A 118 -3.62 -1.31 -16.44
N GLU A 119 -2.59 -0.67 -15.90
CA GLU A 119 -1.31 -1.33 -15.75
C GLU A 119 -1.41 -2.30 -14.58
N THR A 120 -1.69 -3.58 -14.84
CA THR A 120 -1.43 -4.60 -13.83
C THR A 120 0.07 -4.59 -13.57
N PRO A 121 0.53 -4.17 -12.39
CA PRO A 121 1.96 -4.18 -12.12
C PRO A 121 2.39 -5.63 -12.19
N VAL A 122 3.15 -5.98 -13.23
CA VAL A 122 3.87 -7.25 -13.24
C VAL A 122 4.72 -7.21 -11.98
N PRO A 123 4.62 -8.20 -11.09
CA PRO A 123 5.31 -8.20 -9.81
C PRO A 123 6.80 -8.42 -10.08
N ARG A 124 7.48 -7.37 -10.58
CA ARG A 124 8.85 -7.44 -11.13
C ARG A 124 9.82 -7.86 -10.05
N ILE A 125 9.59 -7.41 -8.81
CA ILE A 125 10.41 -7.75 -7.66
C ILE A 125 10.19 -9.22 -7.29
N GLU A 126 8.95 -9.70 -7.27
CA GLU A 126 8.64 -11.10 -6.96
C GLU A 126 9.14 -12.03 -8.06
N LEU A 127 8.99 -11.66 -9.33
CA LEU A 127 9.56 -12.42 -10.44
C LEU A 127 11.08 -12.47 -10.33
N PHE A 128 11.71 -11.33 -10.03
CA PHE A 128 13.15 -11.24 -9.82
C PHE A 128 13.63 -12.11 -8.65
N MET A 129 13.04 -11.93 -7.46
CA MET A 129 13.35 -12.72 -6.28
C MET A 129 13.06 -14.20 -6.52
N GLY A 130 11.96 -14.52 -7.18
CA GLY A 130 11.60 -15.88 -7.57
C GLY A 130 12.65 -16.52 -8.48
N ILE A 131 13.20 -15.78 -9.44
CA ILE A 131 14.31 -16.25 -10.31
C ILE A 131 15.60 -16.42 -9.51
N VAL A 132 15.97 -15.43 -8.69
CA VAL A 132 17.22 -15.45 -7.90
C VAL A 132 17.20 -16.59 -6.88
N PHE A 133 16.17 -16.65 -6.04
CA PHE A 133 16.03 -17.72 -5.04
C PHE A 133 15.71 -19.06 -5.70
N GLY A 134 14.97 -19.08 -6.80
CA GLY A 134 14.52 -20.30 -7.47
C GLY A 134 15.63 -20.92 -8.30
N LEU A 135 15.95 -20.30 -9.43
CA LEU A 135 16.97 -20.82 -10.36
C LEU A 135 18.38 -20.68 -9.80
N GLY A 136 18.70 -19.54 -9.18
CA GLY A 136 20.00 -19.34 -8.53
C GLY A 136 20.18 -20.26 -7.32
N GLY A 137 19.15 -20.40 -6.49
CA GLY A 137 19.15 -21.36 -5.38
C GLY A 137 19.24 -22.80 -5.87
N LEU A 138 18.63 -23.16 -7.00
CA LEU A 138 18.73 -24.51 -7.57
C LEU A 138 20.14 -24.80 -8.08
N ALA A 139 20.78 -23.85 -8.76
CA ALA A 139 22.16 -23.99 -9.22
C ALA A 139 23.13 -24.17 -8.03
N MET A 140 22.94 -23.35 -6.98
CA MET A 140 23.73 -23.46 -5.75
C MET A 140 23.48 -24.78 -5.03
N ALA A 141 22.22 -25.21 -4.93
CA ALA A 141 21.84 -26.49 -4.36
C ALA A 141 22.44 -27.67 -5.12
N ALA A 142 22.39 -27.63 -6.45
CA ALA A 142 22.99 -28.66 -7.29
C ALA A 142 24.51 -28.75 -7.05
N PHE A 143 25.21 -27.61 -6.98
CA PHE A 143 26.63 -27.58 -6.66
C PHE A 143 26.94 -28.20 -5.29
N VAL A 144 26.23 -27.72 -4.25
CA VAL A 144 26.42 -28.18 -2.86
C VAL A 144 26.07 -29.66 -2.69
N ILE A 145 25.02 -30.16 -3.34
CA ILE A 145 24.64 -31.58 -3.29
C ILE A 145 25.63 -32.45 -4.08
N LEU A 146 26.06 -32.01 -5.27
CA LEU A 146 27.05 -32.75 -6.05
C LEU A 146 28.38 -32.85 -5.29
N ASP A 147 28.75 -31.83 -4.54
CA ASP A 147 29.98 -31.85 -3.76
C ASP A 147 29.82 -32.62 -2.43
N GLY A 148 28.85 -32.22 -1.61
CA GLY A 148 28.68 -32.76 -0.25
C GLY A 148 27.93 -34.08 -0.14
N LEU A 149 27.15 -34.50 -1.15
CA LEU A 149 26.40 -35.76 -1.12
C LEU A 149 27.00 -36.84 -2.02
N VAL A 150 27.56 -36.45 -3.17
CA VAL A 150 28.08 -37.41 -4.16
C VAL A 150 29.57 -37.65 -4.01
N ARG A 151 30.34 -36.66 -3.54
CA ARG A 151 31.81 -36.79 -3.39
C ARG A 151 32.30 -36.99 -1.96
N ALA A 152 31.47 -36.69 -0.96
CA ALA A 152 31.84 -36.88 0.44
C ALA A 152 31.59 -38.33 0.90
N ASP A 153 32.51 -38.89 1.68
CA ASP A 153 32.38 -40.24 2.24
C ASP A 153 31.26 -40.35 3.29
N ASP A 154 30.94 -39.24 3.98
CA ASP A 154 29.86 -39.14 4.97
C ASP A 154 28.93 -37.96 4.62
N PRO A 155 27.76 -38.21 3.99
CA PRO A 155 26.85 -37.14 3.60
C PRO A 155 26.18 -36.50 4.82
N GLU A 156 26.50 -35.23 5.08
CA GLU A 156 25.80 -34.45 6.10
C GLU A 156 24.39 -34.11 5.64
N TRP A 157 23.37 -34.54 6.39
CA TRP A 157 21.96 -34.20 6.13
C TRP A 157 21.71 -32.68 6.09
N ALA A 158 22.59 -31.88 6.72
CA ALA A 158 22.56 -30.43 6.67
C ALA A 158 22.70 -29.88 5.24
N THR A 159 23.38 -30.59 4.34
CA THR A 159 23.53 -30.25 2.92
C THR A 159 22.18 -30.14 2.21
N LEU A 160 21.16 -30.91 2.62
CA LEU A 160 19.81 -30.84 2.03
C LEU A 160 19.06 -29.56 2.38
N LEU A 161 19.46 -28.83 3.44
CA LEU A 161 18.82 -27.56 3.83
C LEU A 161 19.01 -26.47 2.77
N VAL A 162 20.02 -26.62 1.92
CA VAL A 162 20.25 -25.75 0.77
C VAL A 162 19.06 -25.73 -0.21
N LEU A 163 18.26 -26.82 -0.26
CA LEU A 163 17.07 -26.93 -1.11
C LEU A 163 15.92 -26.03 -0.67
N VAL A 164 15.99 -25.44 0.53
CA VAL A 164 14.98 -24.47 0.98
C VAL A 164 15.05 -23.20 0.12
N PHE A 165 16.22 -22.79 -0.37
CA PHE A 165 16.36 -21.63 -1.25
C PHE A 165 15.56 -21.78 -2.56
N PRO A 166 15.76 -22.83 -3.39
CA PRO A 166 14.95 -23.04 -4.57
C PRO A 166 13.46 -23.23 -4.24
N ALA A 167 13.12 -23.90 -3.14
CA ALA A 167 11.73 -24.06 -2.72
C ALA A 167 11.04 -22.70 -2.45
N VAL A 168 11.71 -21.79 -1.73
CA VAL A 168 11.22 -20.42 -1.50
C VAL A 168 11.10 -19.65 -2.81
N GLY A 169 12.09 -19.75 -3.69
CA GLY A 169 12.04 -19.09 -4.99
C GLY A 169 10.89 -19.58 -5.87
N PHE A 170 10.70 -20.89 -5.98
CA PHE A 170 9.57 -21.48 -6.70
C PHE A 170 8.22 -21.14 -6.08
N PHE A 171 8.14 -21.02 -4.75
CA PHE A 171 6.94 -20.53 -4.08
C PHE A 171 6.61 -19.08 -4.49
N ILE A 172 7.61 -18.20 -4.50
CA ILE A 172 7.44 -16.79 -4.94
C ILE A 172 7.01 -16.76 -6.42
N LEU A 173 7.65 -17.54 -7.30
CA LEU A 173 7.24 -17.67 -8.70
C LEU A 173 5.81 -18.20 -8.83
N GLY A 174 5.42 -19.15 -7.99
CA GLY A 174 4.06 -19.66 -7.90
C GLY A 174 3.04 -18.58 -7.55
N ARG A 175 3.39 -17.60 -6.72
CA ARG A 175 2.52 -16.43 -6.46
C ARG A 175 2.46 -15.50 -7.67
N ALA A 176 3.59 -15.21 -8.30
CA ALA A 176 3.63 -14.38 -9.51
C ALA A 176 2.81 -14.99 -10.66
N ARG A 177 2.69 -16.33 -10.71
CA ARG A 177 1.83 -17.05 -11.67
C ARG A 177 0.39 -16.55 -11.63
N ASN A 178 -0.17 -16.20 -10.46
CA ASN A 178 -1.54 -15.70 -10.39
C ASN A 178 -1.71 -14.35 -11.08
N SER A 179 -0.73 -13.45 -10.98
CA SER A 179 -0.72 -12.19 -11.74
C SER A 179 -0.64 -12.43 -13.24
N PHE A 180 0.18 -13.39 -13.69
CA PHE A 180 0.23 -13.78 -15.10
C PHE A 180 -1.06 -14.43 -15.59
N ARG A 181 -1.68 -15.31 -14.79
CA ARG A 181 -2.99 -15.92 -15.11
C ARG A 181 -4.09 -14.86 -15.18
N ARG A 182 -4.05 -13.85 -14.31
CA ARG A 182 -4.98 -12.71 -14.32
C ARG A 182 -4.86 -11.94 -15.63
N ARG A 183 -3.62 -11.57 -16.02
CA ARG A 183 -3.37 -10.90 -17.29
C ARG A 183 -3.72 -11.76 -18.50
N ALA A 184 -3.45 -13.07 -18.46
CA ALA A 184 -3.79 -13.98 -19.54
C ALA A 184 -5.31 -14.17 -19.69
N ARG A 185 -6.06 -14.19 -18.58
CA ARG A 185 -7.52 -14.37 -18.56
C ARG A 185 -8.25 -13.08 -18.96
N PHE A 186 -7.90 -11.95 -18.34
CA PHE A 186 -8.64 -10.69 -18.45
C PHE A 186 -8.00 -9.67 -19.40
N GLY A 187 -6.83 -9.98 -19.96
CA GLY A 187 -6.15 -9.07 -20.88
C GLY A 187 -5.78 -7.73 -20.23
N GLU A 188 -5.90 -6.68 -21.03
CA GLU A 188 -5.74 -5.29 -20.58
C GLU A 188 -7.13 -4.69 -20.43
N SER A 189 -7.40 -4.14 -19.25
CA SER A 189 -8.65 -3.44 -18.98
C SER A 189 -8.47 -1.96 -19.26
N VAL A 190 -9.48 -1.30 -19.82
CA VAL A 190 -9.41 0.09 -20.23
C VAL A 190 -10.58 0.85 -19.64
N LEU A 191 -10.29 1.92 -18.91
CA LEU A 191 -11.29 2.86 -18.43
C LEU A 191 -11.34 4.05 -19.38
N GLU A 192 -12.45 4.21 -20.09
CA GLU A 192 -12.70 5.33 -20.99
C GLU A 192 -13.53 6.39 -20.26
N LEU A 193 -12.96 7.56 -20.07
CA LEU A 193 -13.59 8.70 -19.42
C LEU A 193 -14.49 9.44 -20.40
N GLU A 194 -15.74 9.63 -20.02
CA GLU A 194 -16.70 10.45 -20.76
C GLU A 194 -16.45 11.94 -20.51
N THR A 195 -16.04 12.30 -19.28
CA THR A 195 -15.70 13.68 -18.89
C THR A 195 -14.20 13.80 -18.60
N ARG A 196 -13.52 14.77 -19.21
CA ARG A 196 -12.06 14.95 -19.14
C ARG A 196 -11.69 16.41 -18.89
N PRO A 197 -11.01 16.73 -17.77
CA PRO A 197 -10.90 15.90 -16.56
C PRO A 197 -12.28 15.68 -15.91
N ALA A 198 -12.37 14.81 -14.91
CA ALA A 198 -13.53 14.78 -14.04
C ALA A 198 -13.49 15.99 -13.10
N TRP A 199 -14.62 16.67 -12.93
CA TRP A 199 -14.67 17.89 -12.12
C TRP A 199 -15.19 17.59 -10.72
N LYS A 200 -14.58 18.22 -9.71
CA LYS A 200 -15.09 18.14 -8.33
C LYS A 200 -16.48 18.76 -8.22
N GLY A 201 -17.31 18.22 -7.34
CA GLY A 201 -18.73 18.60 -7.22
C GLY A 201 -19.62 18.05 -8.34
N HIS A 202 -19.05 17.39 -9.35
CA HIS A 202 -19.76 16.81 -10.48
C HIS A 202 -19.67 15.27 -10.47
N HIS A 203 -20.24 14.62 -11.48
CA HIS A 203 -20.18 13.18 -11.61
C HIS A 203 -18.95 12.72 -12.41
N LEU A 204 -18.25 11.72 -11.88
CA LEU A 204 -17.33 10.92 -12.66
C LEU A 204 -18.17 9.95 -13.51
N ALA A 205 -18.12 10.11 -14.84
CA ALA A 205 -18.73 9.19 -15.79
C ALA A 205 -17.64 8.55 -16.65
N ALA A 206 -17.62 7.22 -16.66
CA ALA A 206 -16.68 6.44 -17.44
C ALA A 206 -17.26 5.08 -17.81
N THR A 207 -16.70 4.46 -18.85
CA THR A 207 -17.02 3.09 -19.24
C THR A 207 -15.76 2.23 -19.11
N LEU A 208 -15.88 1.13 -18.36
CA LEU A 208 -14.83 0.14 -18.25
C LEU A 208 -15.01 -0.94 -19.32
N GLU A 209 -14.03 -1.08 -20.20
CA GLU A 209 -13.86 -2.21 -21.10
C GLU A 209 -13.01 -3.28 -20.39
N ALA A 210 -13.61 -4.44 -20.09
CA ALA A 210 -12.91 -5.56 -19.45
C ALA A 210 -13.18 -6.88 -20.17
N ARG A 211 -12.15 -7.71 -20.39
CA ARG A 211 -12.29 -9.04 -21.03
C ARG A 211 -12.76 -10.08 -20.02
N ILE A 212 -13.97 -9.91 -19.53
CA ILE A 212 -14.64 -10.85 -18.62
C ILE A 212 -15.68 -11.63 -19.44
N PRO A 213 -15.71 -12.98 -19.39
CA PRO A 213 -16.78 -13.73 -20.03
C PRO A 213 -18.15 -13.38 -19.41
N PRO A 214 -19.20 -13.08 -20.20
CA PRO A 214 -20.52 -12.72 -19.68
C PRO A 214 -21.10 -13.74 -18.69
N ARG A 215 -20.84 -15.03 -18.94
CA ARG A 215 -21.28 -16.14 -18.09
C ARG A 215 -20.60 -16.21 -16.72
N ASP A 216 -19.45 -15.54 -16.57
CA ASP A 216 -18.68 -15.54 -15.33
C ASP A 216 -19.09 -14.37 -14.41
N VAL A 217 -19.89 -13.42 -14.90
CA VAL A 217 -20.33 -12.24 -14.15
C VAL A 217 -21.28 -12.66 -13.04
N PRO A 218 -21.05 -12.23 -11.79
CA PRO A 218 -21.95 -12.55 -10.70
C PRO A 218 -23.30 -11.80 -10.82
N ASP A 219 -24.38 -12.42 -10.32
CA ASP A 219 -25.72 -11.84 -10.33
C ASP A 219 -25.81 -10.51 -9.54
N HIS A 220 -24.96 -10.37 -8.52
CA HIS A 220 -24.85 -9.17 -7.69
C HIS A 220 -24.00 -8.05 -8.35
N GLY A 221 -23.60 -8.20 -9.60
CA GLY A 221 -22.82 -7.21 -10.35
C GLY A 221 -21.35 -7.12 -9.93
N ILE A 222 -20.62 -6.24 -10.59
CA ILE A 222 -19.18 -6.05 -10.36
C ILE A 222 -19.01 -4.86 -9.43
N ARG A 223 -18.22 -5.02 -8.37
CA ARG A 223 -17.96 -3.96 -7.40
C ARG A 223 -17.04 -2.91 -8.02
N VAL A 224 -17.48 -1.66 -8.00
CA VAL A 224 -16.71 -0.51 -8.46
C VAL A 224 -16.60 0.46 -7.29
N GLN A 225 -15.42 0.99 -7.08
CA GLN A 225 -15.11 1.89 -5.97
C GLN A 225 -14.31 3.08 -6.49
N VAL A 226 -14.71 4.30 -6.13
CA VAL A 226 -13.90 5.50 -6.34
C VAL A 226 -13.28 5.91 -5.02
N SER A 227 -12.00 6.31 -5.02
CA SER A 227 -11.26 6.63 -3.80
C SER A 227 -10.28 7.76 -4.01
N ALA A 228 -10.29 8.72 -3.09
CA ALA A 228 -9.31 9.80 -3.02
C ALA A 228 -8.33 9.51 -1.87
N TYR A 229 -7.03 9.47 -2.16
CA TYR A 229 -5.97 9.21 -1.19
C TYR A 229 -5.03 10.41 -1.10
N HIS A 230 -4.75 10.85 0.13
CA HIS A 230 -3.63 11.72 0.45
C HIS A 230 -2.39 10.87 0.72
N ARG A 231 -1.48 10.85 -0.25
CA ARG A 231 -0.25 10.08 -0.22
C ARG A 231 0.90 10.94 0.26
N THR A 232 1.53 10.49 1.34
CA THR A 232 2.77 11.05 1.87
C THR A 232 3.82 9.96 1.95
N ALA A 233 5.09 10.34 2.07
CA ALA A 233 6.12 9.39 2.45
C ALA A 233 7.02 10.00 3.52
N ARG A 234 7.50 9.17 4.44
CA ARG A 234 8.42 9.58 5.50
C ARG A 234 9.55 8.59 5.64
N ARG A 235 10.75 9.11 5.95
CA ARG A 235 11.85 8.27 6.43
C ARG A 235 11.69 8.09 7.93
N GLU A 236 11.25 6.90 8.32
CA GLU A 236 11.23 6.53 9.73
C GLU A 236 12.60 5.97 10.11
N LYS A 237 13.19 6.52 11.18
CA LYS A 237 14.41 5.96 11.76
C LYS A 237 14.03 4.66 12.48
N SER A 238 14.46 3.54 11.92
CA SER A 238 14.36 2.22 12.54
C SER A 238 15.64 1.98 13.34
N GLY A 239 15.70 2.51 14.57
CA GLY A 239 16.85 2.37 15.48
C GLY A 239 18.11 3.14 15.05
N ASP A 240 19.25 2.80 15.65
CA ASP A 240 20.52 3.55 15.53
C ASP A 240 21.21 3.48 14.15
N ARG A 241 20.80 2.58 13.25
CA ARG A 241 21.56 2.30 12.01
C ARG A 241 20.76 2.29 10.71
N GLY A 242 19.47 2.59 10.71
CA GLY A 242 18.68 2.56 9.48
C GLY A 242 17.53 3.56 9.43
N SER A 243 17.36 4.21 8.28
CA SER A 243 16.10 4.90 7.93
C SER A 243 15.35 4.08 6.90
N THR A 244 14.12 3.69 7.19
CA THR A 244 13.24 3.00 6.24
C THR A 244 12.28 4.03 5.65
N LEU A 245 12.17 4.03 4.33
CA LEU A 245 11.16 4.82 3.64
C LEU A 245 9.81 4.13 3.81
N ARG A 246 8.84 4.81 4.41
CA ARG A 246 7.45 4.35 4.48
C ARG A 246 6.56 5.30 3.72
N GLU A 247 5.77 4.73 2.82
CA GLU A 247 4.65 5.41 2.19
C GLU A 247 3.47 5.35 3.15
N HIS A 248 2.70 6.42 3.20
CA HIS A 248 1.51 6.56 4.03
C HIS A 248 0.41 7.10 3.12
N LEU A 249 -0.56 6.26 2.78
CA LEU A 249 -1.76 6.69 2.09
C LEU A 249 -2.89 6.85 3.10
N ARG A 250 -3.28 8.09 3.32
CA ARG A 250 -4.47 8.42 4.08
C ARG A 250 -5.62 8.52 3.11
N LEU A 251 -6.61 7.64 3.22
CA LEU A 251 -7.83 7.82 2.43
C LEU A 251 -8.56 9.08 2.92
N LEU A 252 -8.97 9.92 1.97
CA LEU A 252 -9.74 11.15 2.18
C LEU A 252 -11.22 10.92 1.93
N HIS A 253 -11.55 10.19 0.86
CA HIS A 253 -12.92 9.95 0.45
C HIS A 253 -13.03 8.63 -0.29
N ARG A 254 -14.18 7.97 -0.17
CA ARG A 254 -14.51 6.78 -0.95
C ARG A 254 -16.00 6.54 -1.07
N GLU A 255 -16.38 6.19 -2.28
CA GLU A 255 -17.69 5.66 -2.64
C GLU A 255 -17.54 4.30 -3.31
N GLU A 256 -18.53 3.44 -3.12
CA GLU A 256 -18.56 2.07 -3.59
C GLU A 256 -19.97 1.77 -4.10
N ALA A 257 -20.07 1.04 -5.20
CA ALA A 257 -21.34 0.55 -5.73
C ALA A 257 -21.10 -0.73 -6.54
N HIS A 258 -22.08 -1.62 -6.51
CA HIS A 258 -22.09 -2.79 -7.40
C HIS A 258 -22.74 -2.41 -8.72
N MET A 259 -21.99 -2.47 -9.82
CA MET A 259 -22.46 -2.07 -11.15
C MET A 259 -22.89 -3.29 -11.98
N LYS A 260 -24.09 -3.21 -12.56
CA LYS A 260 -24.53 -4.15 -13.60
C LYS A 260 -23.80 -3.90 -14.92
N VAL A 261 -23.59 -4.97 -15.67
CA VAL A 261 -23.02 -4.91 -17.02
C VAL A 261 -24.01 -4.22 -17.96
N LEU A 262 -23.53 -3.23 -18.74
CA LEU A 262 -24.32 -2.54 -19.76
C LEU A 262 -24.49 -3.39 -21.02
N ARG A 263 -23.37 -3.93 -21.51
CA ARG A 263 -23.31 -4.59 -22.82
C ARG A 263 -22.26 -5.67 -22.87
N ASP A 264 -22.61 -6.76 -23.55
CA ASP A 264 -21.67 -7.79 -23.99
C ASP A 264 -21.14 -7.43 -25.39
N ARG A 265 -19.82 -7.28 -25.51
CA ARG A 265 -19.11 -6.97 -26.76
C ARG A 265 -18.61 -8.22 -27.48
N GLY A 266 -18.93 -9.41 -26.98
CA GLY A 266 -18.50 -10.70 -27.52
C GLY A 266 -17.08 -11.09 -27.10
N ASP A 267 -16.15 -10.14 -27.05
CA ASP A 267 -14.78 -10.32 -26.55
C ASP A 267 -14.53 -9.69 -25.16
N GLY A 268 -15.53 -9.03 -24.57
CA GLY A 268 -15.48 -8.42 -23.25
C GLY A 268 -16.80 -7.78 -22.83
N LEU A 269 -16.79 -7.10 -21.70
CA LEU A 269 -17.93 -6.42 -21.10
C LEU A 269 -17.67 -4.92 -21.01
N GLU A 270 -18.75 -4.17 -21.16
CA GLU A 270 -18.80 -2.74 -20.87
C GLU A 270 -19.53 -2.56 -19.53
N ILE A 271 -18.82 -1.99 -18.55
CA ILE A 271 -19.34 -1.75 -17.20
C ILE A 271 -19.39 -0.22 -16.98
N PRO A 272 -20.56 0.36 -16.66
CA PRO A 272 -20.67 1.78 -16.37
C PRO A 272 -20.01 2.08 -15.03
N VAL A 273 -19.24 3.16 -14.99
CA VAL A 273 -18.61 3.70 -13.80
C VAL A 273 -19.17 5.11 -13.61
N GLY A 274 -19.96 5.28 -12.54
CA GLY A 274 -20.67 6.53 -12.24
C GLY A 274 -20.62 6.83 -10.74
N PHE A 275 -20.04 7.96 -10.35
CA PHE A 275 -19.99 8.40 -8.94
C PHE A 275 -20.14 9.90 -8.81
N GLY A 276 -20.67 10.38 -7.69
CA GLY A 276 -20.64 11.81 -7.34
C GLY A 276 -19.28 12.15 -6.74
N LEU A 277 -18.64 13.21 -7.22
CA LEU A 277 -17.38 13.66 -6.65
C LEU A 277 -17.64 14.78 -5.65
N PRO A 278 -17.20 14.63 -4.38
CA PRO A 278 -17.33 15.70 -3.39
C PRO A 278 -16.52 16.95 -3.79
N GLU A 279 -17.04 18.13 -3.45
CA GLU A 279 -16.39 19.42 -3.72
C GLU A 279 -15.26 19.72 -2.70
N ASP A 280 -15.41 19.24 -1.47
CA ASP A 280 -14.52 19.50 -0.32
C ASP A 280 -13.22 18.69 -0.35
N VAL A 281 -13.11 17.69 -1.24
CA VAL A 281 -11.90 16.88 -1.38
C VAL A 281 -10.89 17.58 -2.29
N PRO A 282 -9.57 17.50 -2.05
CA PRO A 282 -8.56 18.10 -2.92
C PRO A 282 -8.52 17.51 -4.34
N SER A 283 -8.08 18.33 -5.29
CA SER A 283 -7.79 17.92 -6.68
C SER A 283 -6.63 16.94 -6.76
N ALA A 284 -6.65 16.08 -7.77
CA ALA A 284 -5.61 15.11 -8.08
C ALA A 284 -4.28 15.83 -8.37
N SER A 285 -3.17 15.21 -7.95
CA SER A 285 -1.85 15.70 -8.34
C SER A 285 -1.60 15.39 -9.81
N PRO A 286 -1.10 16.35 -10.62
CA PRO A 286 -0.84 16.16 -12.06
C PRO A 286 0.05 14.95 -12.37
N VAL A 287 0.98 14.69 -11.45
CA VAL A 287 2.01 13.68 -11.61
C VAL A 287 2.23 12.98 -10.28
N LYS A 288 2.26 11.65 -10.33
CA LYS A 288 2.65 10.82 -9.19
C LYS A 288 4.15 10.94 -8.91
N ARG A 289 4.51 11.52 -7.77
CA ARG A 289 5.91 11.65 -7.32
C ARG A 289 6.41 10.33 -6.77
N SER A 290 7.73 10.12 -6.72
CA SER A 290 8.25 8.94 -6.03
C SER A 290 8.18 9.13 -4.52
N ALA A 291 8.05 8.05 -3.74
CA ALA A 291 8.06 8.21 -2.30
C ALA A 291 9.39 8.71 -1.74
N ALA A 292 10.51 8.38 -2.39
CA ALA A 292 11.81 8.92 -2.03
C ALA A 292 11.82 10.45 -2.18
N GLU A 293 11.10 10.97 -3.18
CA GLU A 293 10.91 12.39 -3.40
C GLU A 293 10.00 13.02 -2.36
N LEU A 294 8.79 12.48 -2.14
CA LEU A 294 7.86 12.93 -1.11
C LEU A 294 8.51 13.00 0.27
N ALA A 295 9.27 11.96 0.66
CA ALA A 295 9.97 11.94 1.94
C ALA A 295 11.14 12.90 2.04
N ARG A 296 11.68 13.38 0.91
CA ARG A 296 12.79 14.34 0.87
C ARG A 296 12.28 15.78 0.88
N THR A 297 11.22 16.07 0.14
CA THR A 297 10.65 17.43 0.03
C THR A 297 9.63 17.72 1.12
N GLY A 298 9.03 16.69 1.71
CA GLY A 298 7.91 16.82 2.65
C GLY A 298 6.57 17.11 1.95
N GLU A 299 6.54 17.04 0.61
CA GLU A 299 5.33 17.21 -0.18
C GLU A 299 4.41 15.98 -0.07
N HIS A 300 3.20 16.14 -0.61
CA HIS A 300 2.18 15.11 -0.67
C HIS A 300 1.56 15.05 -2.07
N ASP A 301 1.10 13.87 -2.46
CA ASP A 301 0.30 13.65 -3.66
C ASP A 301 -1.15 13.40 -3.27
N ILE A 302 -2.09 13.86 -4.08
CA ILE A 302 -3.50 13.46 -4.02
C ILE A 302 -3.75 12.50 -5.19
N LEU A 303 -4.18 11.28 -4.88
CA LEU A 303 -4.45 10.24 -5.86
C LEU A 303 -5.94 9.92 -5.89
N TRP A 304 -6.57 10.08 -7.03
CA TRP A 304 -7.92 9.58 -7.26
C TRP A 304 -7.85 8.26 -8.03
N ARG A 305 -8.50 7.22 -7.50
CA ARG A 305 -8.49 5.88 -8.07
C ARG A 305 -9.90 5.36 -8.26
N VAL A 306 -10.12 4.68 -9.38
CA VAL A 306 -11.24 3.78 -9.61
C VAL A 306 -10.72 2.36 -9.49
N GLU A 307 -11.22 1.64 -8.50
CA GLU A 307 -10.91 0.24 -8.21
C GLU A 307 -12.11 -0.62 -8.61
N VAL A 308 -11.88 -1.71 -9.34
CA VAL A 308 -12.94 -2.59 -9.84
C VAL A 308 -12.64 -4.02 -9.45
N HIS A 309 -13.54 -4.63 -8.69
CA HIS A 309 -13.42 -5.97 -8.15
C HIS A 309 -14.58 -6.85 -8.64
N GLY A 310 -14.26 -8.05 -9.14
CA GLY A 310 -15.26 -9.02 -9.57
C GLY A 310 -14.96 -10.41 -9.03
N ASP A 311 -15.89 -10.99 -8.27
CA ASP A 311 -15.81 -12.34 -7.72
C ASP A 311 -16.16 -13.38 -8.78
N LEU A 312 -15.21 -13.65 -9.68
CA LEU A 312 -15.40 -14.52 -10.84
C LEU A 312 -14.96 -15.96 -10.53
N PRO A 313 -15.64 -16.98 -11.08
CA PRO A 313 -15.25 -18.38 -10.90
C PRO A 313 -13.76 -18.62 -11.23
N GLY A 314 -13.00 -19.09 -10.24
CA GLY A 314 -11.61 -19.53 -10.35
C GLY A 314 -10.53 -18.47 -10.12
N LEU A 315 -10.69 -17.24 -10.61
CA LEU A 315 -9.72 -16.16 -10.41
C LEU A 315 -10.48 -14.84 -10.45
N ASP A 316 -10.39 -14.09 -9.36
CA ASP A 316 -11.09 -12.82 -9.22
C ASP A 316 -10.52 -11.78 -10.17
N TYR A 317 -11.38 -10.87 -10.62
CA TYR A 317 -11.00 -9.69 -11.39
C TYR A 317 -10.65 -8.54 -10.43
N ASP A 318 -9.56 -7.84 -10.73
CA ASP A 318 -9.12 -6.64 -9.98
C ASP A 318 -8.42 -5.73 -10.98
N ALA A 319 -8.90 -4.50 -11.08
CA ALA A 319 -8.29 -3.45 -11.86
C ALA A 319 -8.34 -2.12 -11.10
N THR A 320 -7.26 -1.36 -11.20
CA THR A 320 -7.13 -0.03 -10.61
C THR A 320 -6.73 0.98 -11.66
N PHE A 321 -7.44 2.09 -11.73
CA PHE A 321 -7.22 3.18 -12.67
C PHE A 321 -7.03 4.48 -11.90
N GLU A 322 -6.05 5.29 -12.27
CA GLU A 322 -5.85 6.61 -11.67
C GLU A 322 -6.54 7.67 -12.54
N VAL A 323 -7.52 8.38 -11.98
CA VAL A 323 -8.39 9.29 -12.73
C VAL A 323 -8.04 10.76 -12.46
N PRO A 324 -8.09 11.64 -13.49
CA PRO A 324 -7.86 13.07 -13.32
C PRO A 324 -9.10 13.73 -12.72
N VAL A 325 -9.04 14.11 -11.45
CA VAL A 325 -10.09 14.88 -10.77
C VAL A 325 -9.57 16.27 -10.45
N PHE A 326 -10.18 17.32 -10.99
CA PHE A 326 -9.70 18.70 -10.85
C PHE A 326 -10.82 19.68 -10.52
N ASP A 327 -10.44 20.84 -9.99
CA ASP A 327 -11.31 22.00 -9.83
C ASP A 327 -11.69 22.55 -11.21
N LEU A 328 -12.94 22.94 -11.38
CA LEU A 328 -13.37 23.64 -12.58
C LEU A 328 -12.75 25.05 -12.59
N GLU A 329 -12.00 25.40 -13.63
CA GLU A 329 -11.38 26.73 -13.73
C GLU A 329 -12.45 27.83 -13.69
N GLU A 330 -12.27 28.80 -12.79
CA GLU A 330 -13.19 29.95 -12.64
C GLU A 330 -13.28 30.81 -13.91
N ASP A 331 -12.24 30.78 -14.76
CA ASP A 331 -12.11 31.62 -15.97
C ASP A 331 -12.73 30.97 -17.23
N THR A 332 -13.28 29.76 -17.12
CA THR A 332 -14.06 29.19 -18.22
C THR A 332 -15.35 30.01 -18.36
N SER A 333 -15.47 30.76 -19.47
CA SER A 333 -16.65 31.57 -19.79
C SER A 333 -17.94 30.80 -19.45
N PRO A 334 -18.95 31.42 -18.81
CA PRO A 334 -20.18 30.72 -18.38
C PRO A 334 -20.88 29.94 -19.50
N GLU A 335 -20.67 30.33 -20.77
CA GLU A 335 -21.17 29.65 -21.97
C GLU A 335 -20.38 28.38 -22.36
N ALA A 336 -19.10 28.28 -21.98
CA ALA A 336 -18.24 27.12 -22.20
C ALA A 336 -18.22 26.17 -20.99
N ARG A 337 -18.74 26.62 -19.84
CA ARG A 337 -19.02 25.77 -18.68
C ARG A 337 -20.01 24.71 -19.15
N PRO A 338 -19.68 23.40 -19.18
CA PRO A 338 -20.72 22.40 -19.34
C PRO A 338 -21.75 22.69 -18.25
N ALA A 339 -23.01 22.89 -18.64
CA ALA A 339 -24.07 23.17 -17.68
C ALA A 339 -23.92 22.17 -16.53
N PRO A 340 -23.91 22.62 -15.25
CA PRO A 340 -23.91 21.68 -14.13
C PRO A 340 -24.99 20.65 -14.46
N PRO A 341 -24.64 19.36 -14.58
CA PRO A 341 -25.66 18.37 -14.84
C PRO A 341 -26.73 18.61 -13.79
N GLU A 342 -27.97 18.77 -14.24
CA GLU A 342 -29.11 18.85 -13.33
C GLU A 342 -28.89 17.78 -12.26
N PRO A 343 -28.95 18.12 -10.96
CA PRO A 343 -28.69 17.16 -9.89
C PRO A 343 -29.46 15.91 -10.26
N PRO A 344 -28.77 14.78 -10.45
CA PRO A 344 -29.31 13.65 -11.18
C PRO A 344 -30.72 13.40 -10.70
N GLY A 345 -31.70 13.54 -11.60
CA GLY A 345 -33.02 13.01 -11.35
C GLY A 345 -32.88 11.53 -10.93
N PRO A 346 -33.88 10.94 -10.29
CA PRO A 346 -33.84 9.51 -9.92
C PRO A 346 -33.47 8.56 -11.09
N ASP A 347 -33.54 9.04 -12.34
CA ASP A 347 -33.29 8.32 -13.59
C ASP A 347 -31.88 8.51 -14.20
N VAL A 348 -30.81 8.68 -13.41
CA VAL A 348 -29.44 8.62 -13.97
C VAL A 348 -29.15 7.19 -14.45
N PRO A 349 -28.74 6.99 -15.71
CA PRO A 349 -28.56 5.65 -16.28
C PRO A 349 -27.65 4.74 -15.45
N TRP A 350 -26.61 5.28 -14.82
CA TRP A 350 -25.70 4.48 -14.01
C TRP A 350 -26.26 4.12 -12.62
N ARG A 351 -27.12 4.94 -11.99
CA ARG A 351 -27.77 4.58 -10.70
C ARG A 351 -28.74 3.42 -10.87
N THR A 352 -29.43 3.32 -12.01
CA THR A 352 -30.23 2.14 -12.34
C THR A 352 -29.41 0.84 -12.43
N HIS A 353 -28.09 0.95 -12.56
CA HIS A 353 -27.18 -0.18 -12.57
C HIS A 353 -26.51 -0.44 -11.21
N ALA A 354 -26.65 0.47 -10.24
CA ALA A 354 -26.16 0.27 -8.88
C ALA A 354 -27.07 -0.74 -8.15
N ILE A 355 -26.49 -1.84 -7.70
CA ILE A 355 -27.12 -2.84 -6.84
C ILE A 355 -26.72 -2.49 -5.42
N GLU A 356 -27.70 -2.26 -4.55
CA GLU A 356 -27.44 -2.15 -3.12
C GLU A 356 -27.22 -3.58 -2.58
N PRO A 357 -26.06 -3.87 -1.96
CA PRO A 357 -25.77 -5.21 -1.48
C PRO A 357 -26.72 -5.58 -0.33
N ASP A 358 -27.44 -6.70 -0.46
CA ASP A 358 -28.31 -7.25 0.59
C ASP A 358 -27.45 -7.88 1.70
N LEU A 359 -26.96 -7.06 2.63
CA LEU A 359 -26.14 -7.50 3.76
C LEU A 359 -27.00 -8.09 4.89
N LYS A 360 -27.62 -9.25 4.61
CA LYS A 360 -28.23 -10.08 5.66
C LYS A 360 -27.22 -10.99 6.36
N GLU A 361 -26.10 -11.28 5.69
CA GLU A 361 -25.02 -12.12 6.19
C GLU A 361 -23.67 -11.43 5.94
N ALA A 362 -22.67 -11.80 6.73
CA ALA A 362 -21.31 -11.29 6.54
C ALA A 362 -20.80 -11.65 5.13
N ALA A 363 -20.52 -10.63 4.32
CA ALA A 363 -20.02 -10.83 2.96
C ALA A 363 -18.65 -11.54 2.97
N SER A 364 -17.82 -11.26 3.98
CA SER A 364 -16.49 -11.88 4.07
C SER A 364 -16.51 -13.19 4.85
N ARG A 365 -15.83 -14.21 4.29
CA ARG A 365 -15.62 -15.51 4.97
C ARG A 365 -14.76 -15.45 6.23
N HIS A 366 -14.13 -14.31 6.47
CA HIS A 366 -13.22 -14.10 7.59
C HIS A 366 -13.91 -13.47 8.79
N LEU A 367 -15.17 -13.06 8.62
CA LEU A 367 -15.96 -12.46 9.66
C LEU A 367 -17.04 -13.44 10.13
N GLU A 368 -17.05 -13.71 11.43
CA GLU A 368 -18.11 -14.45 12.07
C GLU A 368 -18.87 -13.50 12.98
N LEU A 369 -20.12 -13.20 12.60
CA LEU A 369 -21.06 -12.50 13.47
C LEU A 369 -21.90 -13.54 14.21
N GLU A 370 -21.76 -13.60 15.52
CA GLU A 370 -22.61 -14.38 16.40
C GLU A 370 -23.51 -13.40 17.17
N ARG A 371 -24.82 -13.55 17.08
CA ARG A 371 -25.81 -12.76 17.84
C ARG A 371 -26.57 -13.67 18.80
N PRO A 372 -26.03 -13.96 20.00
CA PRO A 372 -26.67 -14.86 20.96
C PRO A 372 -28.03 -14.36 21.46
N SER A 373 -28.20 -13.03 21.51
CA SER A 373 -29.43 -12.36 21.91
C SER A 373 -29.47 -10.95 21.30
N PRO A 374 -30.63 -10.26 21.26
CA PRO A 374 -30.74 -8.92 20.63
C PRO A 374 -29.80 -7.86 21.23
N ASP A 375 -29.46 -8.00 22.50
CA ASP A 375 -28.57 -7.16 23.29
C ASP A 375 -27.11 -7.63 23.27
N ARG A 376 -26.80 -8.77 22.62
CA ARG A 376 -25.46 -9.35 22.57
C ARG A 376 -25.01 -9.58 21.15
N VAL A 377 -23.90 -8.95 20.79
CA VAL A 377 -23.28 -9.11 19.48
C VAL A 377 -21.81 -9.46 19.69
N ARG A 378 -21.37 -10.55 19.06
CA ARG A 378 -19.97 -10.97 19.00
C ARG A 378 -19.53 -10.94 17.54
N VAL A 379 -18.64 -10.00 17.23
CA VAL A 379 -17.97 -9.90 15.94
C VAL A 379 -16.60 -10.53 16.08
N ARG A 380 -16.32 -11.62 15.39
CA ARG A 380 -14.99 -12.26 15.36
C ARG A 380 -14.38 -12.11 13.98
N ILE A 381 -13.21 -11.49 13.91
CA ILE A 381 -12.44 -11.34 12.68
C ILE A 381 -11.27 -12.30 12.73
N ARG A 382 -11.28 -13.28 11.82
CA ARG A 382 -10.17 -14.19 11.57
C ARG A 382 -9.15 -13.52 10.65
N PRO A 383 -7.86 -13.88 10.76
CA PRO A 383 -6.86 -13.37 9.84
C PRO A 383 -7.24 -13.74 8.39
N THR A 384 -7.15 -12.76 7.49
CA THR A 384 -7.54 -12.83 6.06
C THR A 384 -6.61 -13.70 5.19
N GLY A 385 -6.10 -14.79 5.75
CA GLY A 385 -5.17 -15.72 5.10
C GLY A 385 -3.69 -15.43 5.38
N LEU A 386 -2.85 -16.36 4.92
CA LEU A 386 -1.39 -16.29 5.11
C LEU A 386 -0.77 -15.38 4.05
N GLY A 387 -0.60 -14.09 4.38
CA GLY A 387 0.04 -13.10 3.52
C GLY A 387 1.50 -13.43 3.19
N THR A 388 2.09 -12.74 2.20
CA THR A 388 3.49 -12.95 1.78
C THR A 388 4.48 -12.84 2.95
N ASN A 389 4.26 -11.88 3.86
CA ASN A 389 5.12 -11.68 5.03
C ASN A 389 5.16 -12.90 5.95
N PHE A 390 4.05 -13.62 6.11
CA PHE A 390 4.01 -14.86 6.88
C PHE A 390 4.96 -15.89 6.28
N TRP A 391 4.86 -16.15 4.97
CA TRP A 391 5.67 -17.16 4.29
C TRP A 391 7.15 -16.79 4.22
N VAL A 392 7.46 -15.51 4.04
CA VAL A 392 8.84 -15.01 4.10
C VAL A 392 9.42 -15.19 5.49
N ALA A 393 8.68 -14.81 6.55
CA ALA A 393 9.12 -14.99 7.92
C ALA A 393 9.27 -16.48 8.28
N LEU A 394 8.34 -17.33 7.85
CA LEU A 394 8.42 -18.78 8.06
C LEU A 394 9.64 -19.38 7.36
N GLY A 395 9.80 -19.12 6.05
CA GLY A 395 10.91 -19.64 5.26
C GLY A 395 12.26 -19.17 5.79
N MET A 396 12.40 -17.87 6.07
CA MET A 396 13.62 -17.32 6.67
C MET A 396 13.90 -17.93 8.05
N GLY A 397 12.88 -18.09 8.89
CA GLY A 397 13.02 -18.69 10.22
C GLY A 397 13.56 -20.12 10.17
N VAL A 398 13.03 -20.94 9.27
CA VAL A 398 13.50 -22.32 9.05
C VAL A 398 14.94 -22.34 8.55
N VAL A 399 15.30 -21.49 7.57
CA VAL A 399 16.66 -21.44 7.00
C VAL A 399 17.70 -21.02 8.04
N LEU A 400 17.41 -19.98 8.84
CA LEU A 400 18.37 -19.50 9.84
C LEU A 400 18.60 -20.54 10.94
N LEU A 401 17.55 -21.25 11.37
CA LEU A 401 17.70 -22.35 12.33
C LEU A 401 18.48 -23.53 11.75
N ALA A 402 18.24 -23.86 10.48
CA ALA A 402 18.97 -24.89 9.76
C ALA A 402 20.49 -24.61 9.70
N ILE A 403 20.88 -23.36 9.45
CA ILE A 403 22.29 -22.93 9.38
C ILE A 403 22.92 -22.80 10.78
N THR A 404 22.13 -22.68 11.83
CA THR A 404 22.62 -22.47 13.20
C THR A 404 23.54 -23.59 13.68
N VAL A 405 23.18 -24.86 13.43
CA VAL A 405 23.95 -26.02 13.90
C VAL A 405 25.36 -26.09 13.30
N PRO A 406 25.56 -26.04 11.96
CA PRO A 406 26.90 -26.08 11.39
C PRO A 406 27.72 -24.83 11.76
N VAL A 407 27.09 -23.65 11.80
CA VAL A 407 27.80 -22.43 12.19
C VAL A 407 28.19 -22.45 13.67
N LEU A 408 27.38 -23.01 14.58
CA LEU A 408 27.75 -23.20 16.00
C LEU A 408 29.05 -24.01 16.13
N GLY A 409 29.26 -25.01 15.26
CA GLY A 409 30.47 -25.83 15.21
C GLY A 409 31.73 -25.06 14.81
N GLN A 410 31.59 -24.00 14.00
CA GLN A 410 32.71 -23.14 13.58
C GLN A 410 32.85 -21.86 14.42
N SER A 411 31.73 -21.33 14.92
CA SER A 411 31.62 -20.08 15.66
C SER A 411 30.35 -20.07 16.51
N ILE A 412 30.53 -20.17 17.83
CA ILE A 412 29.42 -20.14 18.80
C ILE A 412 28.58 -18.86 18.63
N LEU A 413 29.24 -17.71 18.45
CA LEU A 413 28.57 -16.42 18.31
C LEU A 413 27.75 -16.35 17.02
N GLY A 414 28.31 -16.79 15.88
CA GLY A 414 27.61 -16.81 14.60
C GLY A 414 26.36 -17.68 14.67
N GLY A 415 26.49 -18.87 15.26
CA GLY A 415 25.39 -19.80 15.45
C GLY A 415 24.27 -19.22 16.33
N LEU A 416 24.61 -18.62 17.47
CA LEU A 416 23.63 -17.98 18.35
C LEU A 416 22.85 -16.85 17.65
N ILE A 417 23.53 -16.02 16.85
CA ILE A 417 22.89 -14.95 16.09
C ILE A 417 21.84 -15.54 15.14
N PHE A 418 22.24 -16.51 14.31
CA PHE A 418 21.32 -17.15 13.36
C PHE A 418 20.16 -17.84 14.08
N GLY A 419 20.42 -18.52 15.20
CA GLY A 419 19.40 -19.20 15.98
C GLY A 419 18.34 -18.26 16.52
N VAL A 420 18.77 -17.15 17.14
CA VAL A 420 17.86 -16.13 17.69
C VAL A 420 17.01 -15.49 16.59
N PHE A 421 17.63 -15.07 15.49
CA PHE A 421 16.89 -14.49 14.36
C PHE A 421 15.91 -15.50 13.75
N GLY A 422 16.30 -16.76 13.64
CA GLY A 422 15.43 -17.83 13.17
C GLY A 422 14.18 -18.00 14.04
N VAL A 423 14.36 -18.07 15.36
CA VAL A 423 13.24 -18.13 16.32
C VAL A 423 12.35 -16.90 16.24
N LEU A 424 12.92 -15.68 16.14
CA LEU A 424 12.15 -14.45 16.03
C LEU A 424 11.30 -14.42 14.75
N CYS A 425 11.85 -14.86 13.62
CA CYS A 425 11.11 -14.98 12.36
C CYS A 425 9.95 -15.98 12.47
N LEU A 426 10.17 -17.15 13.07
CA LEU A 426 9.11 -18.12 13.31
C LEU A 426 8.03 -17.59 14.28
N ALA A 427 8.44 -16.88 15.33
CA ALA A 427 7.52 -16.23 16.25
C ALA A 427 6.66 -15.19 15.52
N GLY A 428 7.24 -14.38 14.63
CA GLY A 428 6.50 -13.42 13.81
C GLY A 428 5.52 -14.07 12.82
N ALA A 429 5.90 -15.20 12.23
CA ALA A 429 4.99 -16.00 11.41
C ALA A 429 3.83 -16.54 12.28
N TRP A 430 4.14 -17.10 13.44
CA TRP A 430 3.15 -17.64 14.37
C TRP A 430 2.17 -16.57 14.90
N THR A 431 2.66 -15.37 15.24
CA THR A 431 1.79 -14.28 15.67
C THR A 431 0.83 -13.87 14.56
N THR A 432 1.30 -13.79 13.32
CA THR A 432 0.46 -13.46 12.15
C THR A 432 -0.66 -14.49 11.96
N LEU A 433 -0.36 -15.78 12.17
CA LEU A 433 -1.31 -16.89 11.99
C LEU A 433 -2.37 -16.96 13.10
N THR A 434 -2.04 -16.50 14.30
CA THR A 434 -2.87 -16.66 15.50
C THR A 434 -3.52 -15.36 15.98
N HIS A 435 -3.34 -14.28 15.23
CA HIS A 435 -3.94 -12.99 15.57
C HIS A 435 -5.43 -12.99 15.21
N GLU A 436 -6.28 -13.08 16.22
CA GLU A 436 -7.72 -12.91 16.10
C GLU A 436 -8.11 -11.64 16.86
N THR A 437 -9.11 -10.94 16.33
CA THR A 437 -9.74 -9.81 17.02
C THR A 437 -11.22 -10.13 17.17
N ALA A 438 -11.71 -10.08 18.40
CA ALA A 438 -13.13 -10.23 18.69
C ALA A 438 -13.63 -9.04 19.48
N VAL A 439 -14.78 -8.50 19.07
CA VAL A 439 -15.52 -7.50 19.83
C VAL A 439 -16.82 -8.13 20.29
N VAL A 440 -17.02 -8.12 21.60
CA VAL A 440 -18.19 -8.68 22.25
C VAL A 440 -18.90 -7.55 22.99
N VAL A 441 -20.12 -7.24 22.56
CA VAL A 441 -21.04 -6.37 23.28
C VAL A 441 -21.86 -7.26 24.21
N GLU A 442 -21.68 -7.09 25.51
CA GLU A 442 -22.43 -7.75 26.58
C GLU A 442 -23.28 -6.70 27.34
N PRO A 443 -24.27 -7.12 28.15
CA PRO A 443 -25.05 -6.21 28.97
C PRO A 443 -24.16 -5.31 29.85
N GLY A 444 -24.15 -4.02 29.58
CA GLY A 444 -23.37 -3.00 30.28
C GLY A 444 -21.87 -3.01 30.00
N THR A 445 -21.35 -3.92 29.16
CA THR A 445 -19.89 -3.99 28.91
C THR A 445 -19.55 -4.23 27.45
N LEU A 446 -18.50 -3.55 26.99
CA LEU A 446 -17.88 -3.74 25.70
C LEU A 446 -16.52 -4.42 25.90
N ARG A 447 -16.38 -5.66 25.44
CA ARG A 447 -15.13 -6.43 25.53
C ARG A 447 -14.44 -6.48 24.19
N ILE A 448 -13.18 -6.07 24.16
CA ILE A 448 -12.32 -6.12 22.97
C ILE A 448 -11.21 -7.10 23.27
N GLN A 449 -11.26 -8.25 22.61
CA GLN A 449 -10.30 -9.33 22.74
C GLN A 449 -9.36 -9.29 21.52
N THR A 450 -8.07 -9.09 21.78
CA THR A 450 -7.04 -9.08 20.73
C THR A 450 -6.01 -10.18 20.99
N GLY A 451 -5.61 -10.84 19.91
CA GLY A 451 -4.62 -11.90 19.92
C GLY A 451 -5.18 -13.27 20.27
N ARG A 452 -4.29 -14.26 20.26
CA ARG A 452 -4.62 -15.67 20.44
C ARG A 452 -5.39 -15.92 21.74
N GLY A 453 -6.62 -16.45 21.61
CA GLY A 453 -7.45 -16.82 22.75
C GLY A 453 -7.81 -15.64 23.68
N GLY A 454 -7.83 -14.41 23.16
CA GLY A 454 -8.17 -13.22 23.94
C GLY A 454 -7.10 -12.82 24.96
N ARG A 455 -5.83 -13.18 24.73
CA ARG A 455 -4.73 -12.92 25.67
C ARG A 455 -4.59 -11.45 26.10
N LYS A 456 -5.03 -10.52 25.25
CA LYS A 456 -5.24 -9.13 25.63
C LYS A 456 -6.73 -8.81 25.52
N GLU A 457 -7.40 -8.91 26.67
CA GLU A 457 -8.78 -8.50 26.84
C GLU A 457 -8.80 -7.11 27.48
N VAL A 458 -9.53 -6.20 26.85
CA VAL A 458 -9.83 -4.89 27.43
C VAL A 458 -11.34 -4.79 27.56
N VAL A 459 -11.80 -4.51 28.78
CA VAL A 459 -13.22 -4.38 29.11
C VAL A 459 -13.51 -2.92 29.37
N HIS A 460 -14.50 -2.39 28.66
CA HIS A 460 -15.00 -1.02 28.82
C HIS A 460 -16.47 -1.08 29.27
N ASP A 461 -16.90 -0.06 30.00
CA ASP A 461 -18.32 0.14 30.26
C ASP A 461 -19.00 0.54 28.95
N LEU A 462 -20.14 -0.07 28.63
CA LEU A 462 -20.87 0.27 27.41
C LEU A 462 -21.41 1.71 27.46
N ALA A 463 -21.69 2.25 28.65
CA ALA A 463 -22.12 3.63 28.82
C ALA A 463 -21.04 4.65 28.42
N GLU A 464 -19.77 4.25 28.33
CA GLU A 464 -18.70 5.12 27.83
C GLU A 464 -18.71 5.25 26.30
N LEU A 465 -19.40 4.36 25.58
CA LEU A 465 -19.44 4.35 24.11
C LEU A 465 -20.33 5.48 23.59
N ALA A 466 -19.72 6.54 23.06
CA ALA A 466 -20.47 7.66 22.49
C ALA A 466 -20.77 7.49 21.00
N THR A 467 -19.80 7.00 20.23
CA THR A 467 -19.92 6.96 18.77
C THR A 467 -19.22 5.73 18.23
N VAL A 468 -19.86 5.10 17.25
CA VAL A 468 -19.25 4.03 16.46
C VAL A 468 -19.03 4.57 15.06
N GLU A 469 -17.77 4.80 14.68
CA GLU A 469 -17.44 5.36 13.37
C GLU A 469 -16.73 4.32 12.52
N THR A 470 -17.20 4.16 11.28
CA THR A 470 -16.39 3.49 10.26
C THR A 470 -15.36 4.48 9.73
N ARG A 471 -14.10 4.25 10.07
CA ARG A 471 -12.97 5.01 9.52
C ARG A 471 -12.25 4.17 8.50
N ILE A 472 -11.71 4.80 7.47
CA ILE A 472 -10.86 4.08 6.54
C ILE A 472 -9.41 4.11 7.05
N SER A 473 -8.77 2.94 7.08
CA SER A 473 -7.38 2.76 7.46
C SER A 473 -6.67 1.79 6.53
N GLY A 474 -5.57 2.21 5.91
CA GLY A 474 -4.84 1.32 5.04
C GLY A 474 -3.57 1.92 4.48
N ASP A 475 -2.86 1.10 3.72
CA ASP A 475 -1.70 1.48 2.91
C ASP A 475 -2.04 1.30 1.42
N GLU A 476 -1.13 1.67 0.51
CA GLU A 476 -1.34 1.80 -0.95
C GLU A 476 -2.01 0.61 -1.62
N ASN A 477 -1.77 -0.58 -1.07
CA ASN A 477 -2.17 -1.86 -1.63
C ASN A 477 -3.27 -2.57 -0.84
N GLN A 478 -3.60 -2.09 0.36
CA GLN A 478 -4.63 -2.68 1.21
C GLN A 478 -5.31 -1.56 1.98
N SER A 479 -6.39 -1.06 1.39
CA SER A 479 -7.35 -0.26 2.13
C SER A 479 -8.23 -1.19 2.95
N ALA A 480 -8.30 -0.94 4.25
CA ALA A 480 -9.23 -1.60 5.13
C ALA A 480 -10.12 -0.54 5.79
N TYR A 481 -11.34 -0.90 6.08
CA TYR A 481 -12.17 -0.17 7.01
C TYR A 481 -11.83 -0.64 8.41
N THR A 482 -11.95 0.32 9.30
CA THR A 482 -11.73 0.17 10.72
C THR A 482 -12.95 0.71 11.42
N VAL A 483 -13.66 -0.15 12.15
CA VAL A 483 -14.72 0.32 13.04
C VAL A 483 -14.06 0.78 14.32
N VAL A 484 -14.12 2.10 14.56
CA VAL A 484 -13.55 2.75 15.73
C VAL A 484 -14.66 3.00 16.74
N LEU A 485 -14.41 2.59 17.98
CA LEU A 485 -15.31 2.76 19.11
C LEU A 485 -14.79 3.95 19.93
N LEU A 486 -15.53 5.05 19.91
CA LEU A 486 -15.13 6.32 20.52
C LEU A 486 -15.83 6.53 21.86
N ARG A 487 -15.06 7.01 22.85
CA ARG A 487 -15.57 7.44 24.15
C ARG A 487 -16.17 8.84 24.08
N GLU A 488 -17.22 9.10 24.86
CA GLU A 488 -17.70 10.48 25.05
C GLU A 488 -16.58 11.33 25.65
N ASP A 489 -16.28 12.47 25.03
CA ASP A 489 -15.21 13.36 25.46
C ASP A 489 -15.66 14.03 26.78
N THR A 490 -15.45 13.37 27.92
CA THR A 490 -15.63 14.00 29.23
C THR A 490 -14.56 15.07 29.38
N SER A 491 -14.89 16.29 28.95
CA SER A 491 -13.94 17.36 28.62
C SER A 491 -13.10 17.89 29.78
N ASP A 492 -13.40 17.49 31.03
CA ASP A 492 -12.90 18.21 32.21
C ASP A 492 -12.10 17.31 33.18
N GLY A 493 -11.76 16.08 32.79
CA GLY A 493 -10.91 15.21 33.59
C GLY A 493 -9.43 15.59 33.51
N GLU A 494 -8.90 16.21 34.57
CA GLU A 494 -7.44 16.34 34.79
C GLU A 494 -6.77 14.97 34.53
N PRO A 495 -5.69 14.90 33.74
CA PRO A 495 -5.11 13.63 33.33
C PRO A 495 -4.62 12.84 34.55
N GLU A 496 -5.19 11.66 34.79
CA GLU A 496 -4.66 10.72 35.79
C GLU A 496 -3.14 10.53 35.62
N GLU A 497 -2.41 10.44 36.74
CA GLU A 497 -0.93 10.39 36.86
C GLU A 497 -0.26 9.15 36.22
N GLY A 498 -0.87 8.52 35.22
CA GLY A 498 -0.33 7.40 34.47
C GLY A 498 0.60 7.80 33.32
N VAL A 499 0.88 6.81 32.45
CA VAL A 499 1.77 6.93 31.28
C VAL A 499 1.41 8.12 30.37
N GLY A 500 0.12 8.44 30.25
CA GLY A 500 -0.35 9.62 29.49
C GLY A 500 0.16 10.96 30.05
N GLY A 501 0.26 11.09 31.37
CA GLY A 501 0.82 12.27 32.03
C GLY A 501 2.32 12.42 31.78
N LEU A 502 3.07 11.32 31.75
CA LEU A 502 4.49 11.31 31.41
C LEU A 502 4.73 11.74 29.95
N VAL A 503 3.95 11.22 29.00
CA VAL A 503 4.08 11.60 27.59
C VAL A 503 3.64 13.05 27.37
N LEU A 504 2.62 13.54 28.07
CA LEU A 504 2.23 14.96 28.04
C LEU A 504 3.33 15.87 28.59
N ARG A 505 4.03 15.49 29.67
CA ARG A 505 5.18 16.25 30.17
C ARG A 505 6.31 16.29 29.14
N ILE A 506 6.63 15.16 28.50
CA ILE A 506 7.64 15.08 27.43
C ILE A 506 7.23 15.92 26.21
N ALA A 507 5.96 15.87 25.81
CA ALA A 507 5.41 16.65 24.71
C ALA A 507 5.42 18.15 25.01
N SER A 508 5.19 18.53 26.26
CA SER A 508 5.23 19.92 26.71
C SER A 508 6.64 20.50 26.67
N THR A 509 7.66 19.68 26.96
CA THR A 509 9.08 20.05 26.80
C THR A 509 9.55 20.10 25.36
N ALA A 510 8.89 19.38 24.44
CA ALA A 510 9.32 19.31 23.05
C ALA A 510 9.02 20.59 22.23
N GLY A 511 8.03 21.39 22.64
CA GLY A 511 7.66 22.65 21.97
C GLY A 511 7.24 22.52 20.49
N GLY A 512 6.58 23.56 19.97
CA GLY A 512 6.29 23.68 18.53
C GLY A 512 5.39 22.59 17.93
N GLU A 513 5.61 22.32 16.63
CA GLU A 513 4.79 21.42 15.80
C GLU A 513 4.85 19.96 16.27
N ALA A 514 6.00 19.51 16.79
CA ALA A 514 6.16 18.18 17.36
C ALA A 514 5.31 17.98 18.63
N GLY A 515 5.23 19.00 19.50
CA GLY A 515 4.37 18.97 20.68
C GLY A 515 2.87 18.91 20.31
N ASN A 516 2.47 19.61 19.26
CA ASN A 516 1.09 19.59 18.77
C ASN A 516 0.71 18.24 18.16
N LEU A 517 1.60 17.61 17.39
CA LEU A 517 1.37 16.27 16.84
C LEU A 517 1.28 15.20 17.93
N VAL A 518 2.11 15.27 18.97
CA VAL A 518 2.04 14.33 20.10
C VAL A 518 0.76 14.53 20.90
N ARG A 519 0.33 15.78 21.14
CA ARG A 519 -0.97 16.05 21.79
C ARG A 519 -2.14 15.56 20.95
N GLN A 520 -2.12 15.79 19.64
CA GLN A 520 -3.16 15.32 18.72
C GLN A 520 -3.21 13.79 18.72
N GLY A 521 -2.07 13.12 18.59
CA GLY A 521 -2.00 11.66 18.64
C GLY A 521 -2.41 11.06 19.99
N LEU A 522 -2.06 11.70 21.11
CA LEU A 522 -2.50 11.28 22.45
C LEU A 522 -3.99 11.52 22.68
N GLY A 523 -4.52 12.65 22.19
CA GLY A 523 -5.95 12.95 22.22
C GLY A 523 -6.74 11.91 21.45
N ASP A 524 -6.26 11.55 20.26
CA ASP A 524 -6.81 10.45 19.50
C ASP A 524 -6.75 9.15 20.32
N ILE A 525 -5.58 8.73 20.81
CA ILE A 525 -5.46 7.48 21.60
C ILE A 525 -6.40 7.44 22.81
N ARG A 526 -6.60 8.56 23.53
CA ARG A 526 -7.49 8.62 24.70
C ARG A 526 -8.96 8.41 24.37
N ARG A 527 -9.40 8.86 23.18
CA ARG A 527 -10.80 8.74 22.76
C ARG A 527 -11.16 7.34 22.25
N HIS A 528 -10.17 6.49 21.95
CA HIS A 528 -10.45 5.16 21.39
C HIS A 528 -10.65 4.15 22.53
N LEU A 529 -11.89 3.68 22.71
CA LEU A 529 -12.20 2.50 23.52
C LEU A 529 -11.62 1.25 22.86
N GLY A 530 -11.69 1.21 21.53
CA GLY A 530 -10.87 0.31 20.76
C GLY A 530 -11.20 0.34 19.28
N ARG A 531 -10.68 -0.67 18.59
CA ARG A 531 -10.51 -0.63 17.15
C ARG A 531 -10.69 -2.02 16.56
N ILE A 532 -11.59 -2.14 15.61
CA ILE A 532 -11.78 -3.36 14.80
C ILE A 532 -11.09 -3.13 13.47
N ASP A 533 -9.99 -3.84 13.25
CA ASP A 533 -9.12 -3.65 12.09
C ASP A 533 -9.35 -4.65 10.96
N ARG A 534 -8.91 -4.25 9.75
CA ARG A 534 -8.78 -5.12 8.56
C ARG A 534 -10.09 -5.60 7.93
N ILE A 535 -11.17 -4.83 8.05
CA ILE A 535 -12.41 -5.11 7.29
C ILE A 535 -12.17 -4.63 5.86
N GLN A 536 -12.40 -5.45 4.83
CA GLN A 536 -12.06 -5.07 3.45
C GLN A 536 -13.17 -4.31 2.71
N ASP A 537 -14.40 -4.42 3.19
CA ASP A 537 -15.61 -3.95 2.54
C ASP A 537 -16.28 -2.85 3.36
N LYS A 538 -16.70 -1.75 2.71
CA LYS A 538 -17.30 -0.61 3.42
C LYS A 538 -18.62 -0.99 4.02
N HIS A 539 -19.46 -1.60 3.20
CA HIS A 539 -20.81 -1.97 3.59
C HIS A 539 -20.75 -2.98 4.73
N GLU A 540 -19.80 -3.90 4.69
CA GLU A 540 -19.55 -4.82 5.82
C GLU A 540 -19.14 -4.08 7.10
N ALA A 541 -18.25 -3.08 7.00
CA ALA A 541 -17.84 -2.29 8.15
C ALA A 541 -18.98 -1.43 8.71
N ASP A 542 -19.76 -0.79 7.84
CA ASP A 542 -20.94 0.01 8.19
C ASP A 542 -22.04 -0.88 8.79
N TRP A 543 -22.22 -2.08 8.25
CA TRP A 543 -23.12 -3.10 8.81
C TRP A 543 -22.67 -3.51 10.21
N ILE A 544 -21.38 -3.82 10.43
CA ILE A 544 -20.84 -4.14 11.76
C ILE A 544 -21.04 -2.98 12.73
N ALA A 545 -20.75 -1.75 12.28
CA ALA A 545 -20.95 -0.54 13.07
C ALA A 545 -22.42 -0.43 13.50
N GLU A 546 -23.36 -0.65 12.59
CA GLU A 546 -24.78 -0.63 12.90
C GLU A 546 -25.21 -1.77 13.83
N GLN A 547 -24.67 -2.99 13.65
CA GLN A 547 -24.96 -4.10 14.57
C GLN A 547 -24.50 -3.81 16.00
N ILE A 548 -23.38 -3.09 16.17
CA ILE A 548 -22.90 -2.64 17.48
C ILE A 548 -23.80 -1.53 18.05
N ARG A 549 -24.20 -0.54 17.23
CA ARG A 549 -25.15 0.51 17.64
C ARG A 549 -26.49 -0.07 18.05
N GLU A 550 -27.05 -1.00 17.28
CA GLU A 550 -28.30 -1.70 17.61
C GLU A 550 -28.21 -2.42 18.95
N ALA A 551 -27.13 -3.16 19.19
CA ALA A 551 -26.91 -3.85 20.45
C ALA A 551 -26.81 -2.88 21.63
N ALA A 552 -26.16 -1.71 21.45
CA ALA A 552 -26.09 -0.67 22.46
C ALA A 552 -27.46 -0.02 22.73
N ARG A 553 -28.22 0.30 21.68
CA ARG A 553 -29.59 0.86 21.80
C ARG A 553 -30.53 -0.12 22.49
N ALA A 554 -30.41 -1.42 22.23
CA ALA A 554 -31.19 -2.46 22.90
C ALA A 554 -30.95 -2.50 24.43
N GLN A 555 -29.81 -1.97 24.89
CA GLN A 555 -29.48 -1.84 26.30
C GLN A 555 -29.77 -0.44 26.87
N GLY A 556 -30.38 0.45 26.08
CA GLY A 556 -30.72 1.82 26.51
C GLY A 556 -29.56 2.82 26.43
N VAL A 557 -28.47 2.49 25.73
CA VAL A 557 -27.36 3.41 25.46
C VAL A 557 -27.58 4.05 24.10
N GLU A 558 -27.74 5.38 24.06
CA GLU A 558 -27.78 6.12 22.79
C GLU A 558 -26.37 6.28 22.26
N VAL A 559 -26.12 5.76 21.06
CA VAL A 559 -24.81 5.79 20.39
C VAL A 559 -24.96 6.47 19.03
N GLY A 560 -24.09 7.45 18.78
CA GLY A 560 -23.99 8.21 17.54
C GLY A 560 -23.51 7.42 16.33
#